data_AF-A0A9Q4P6E9-F1
#
_entry.id   AF-A0A9Q4P6E9-F1
#
_cell.length_a   1.000
_cell.length_b   1.000
_cell.length_c   1.000
_cell.angle_alpha   90.00
_cell.angle_beta   90.00
_cell.angle_gamma   90.00
#
_symmetry.space_group_name_H-M   'P 1'
#
loop_
_entity.id
_entity.type
_entity.pdbx_description
1 polymer ?
#
loop_
_entity_poly.entity_id
_entity_poly.type
_entity_poly.pdbx_seq_one_letter_code
_entity_poly.pdbx_strand_id
1 'polypeptide(L)'
;MPDWKFSFNLKRVPIIRVFDEIEQKSDFVFAWACDIDTEIHKEISICVSEEPIQRVMEKVLEGSGLVFQRLDRQIVVYRLSEHNACRATVRKDSVRIMTKVGPND
;
A
#
# COMPACT_ATOMS: atom_id res chain seq x y z
N MET A 1 14.90 12.47 -4.59
CA MET A 1 13.50 12.95 -4.62
C MET A 1 13.25 13.76 -3.37
N PRO A 2 12.48 14.87 -3.39
CA PRO A 2 12.22 15.64 -2.19
C PRO A 2 11.48 14.77 -1.15
N ASP A 3 11.88 14.91 0.11
CA ASP A 3 11.22 14.27 1.26
C ASP A 3 9.92 15.03 1.56
N TRP A 4 8.88 14.79 0.76
CA TRP A 4 7.59 15.42 0.99
C TRP A 4 7.03 14.99 2.34
N LYS A 5 6.80 15.97 3.20
CA LYS A 5 6.21 15.77 4.52
C LYS A 5 4.77 16.24 4.50
N PHE A 6 3.90 15.44 5.09
CA PHE A 6 2.48 15.72 5.17
C PHE A 6 2.08 16.06 6.59
N SER A 7 1.19 17.04 6.70
CA SER A 7 0.57 17.44 7.96
C SER A 7 -0.92 17.66 7.71
N PHE A 8 -1.76 16.84 8.33
CA PHE A 8 -3.22 16.97 8.28
C PHE A 8 -3.86 16.19 9.42
N ASN A 9 -5.01 16.68 9.86
CA ASN A 9 -5.84 16.04 10.89
C ASN A 9 -7.23 15.89 10.32
N LEU A 10 -7.57 14.66 9.95
CA LEU A 10 -8.83 14.30 9.32
C LEU A 10 -9.57 13.38 10.26
N LYS A 11 -10.82 13.71 10.57
CA LYS A 11 -11.66 12.95 11.48
C LYS A 11 -12.87 12.45 10.73
N ARG A 12 -13.09 11.13 10.81
CA ARG A 12 -14.26 10.46 10.24
C ARG A 12 -14.45 10.81 8.76
N VAL A 13 -13.37 10.62 8.00
CA VAL A 13 -13.37 10.80 6.53
C VAL A 13 -13.12 9.46 5.86
N PRO A 14 -13.67 9.20 4.68
CA PRO A 14 -13.34 7.98 3.95
C PRO A 14 -11.88 7.99 3.51
N ILE A 15 -11.24 6.83 3.48
CA ILE A 15 -9.80 6.67 3.12
C ILE A 15 -9.48 7.38 1.80
N ILE A 16 -10.36 7.30 0.81
CA ILE A 16 -10.20 7.98 -0.49
C ILE A 16 -9.95 9.49 -0.36
N ARG A 17 -10.53 10.16 0.64
CA ARG A 17 -10.32 11.60 0.86
C ARG A 17 -8.93 11.91 1.38
N VAL A 18 -8.29 10.96 2.06
CA VAL A 18 -6.89 11.10 2.45
C VAL A 18 -5.98 11.01 1.23
N PHE A 19 -6.31 10.16 0.25
CA PHE A 19 -5.57 10.11 -1.02
C PHE A 19 -5.70 11.43 -1.77
N ASP A 20 -6.92 11.96 -1.92
CA ASP A 20 -7.16 13.26 -2.54
C ASP A 20 -6.32 14.38 -1.90
N GLU A 21 -6.22 14.41 -0.56
CA GLU A 21 -5.41 15.40 0.16
C GLU A 21 -3.91 15.28 -0.13
N ILE A 22 -3.42 14.06 -0.35
CA ILE A 22 -2.02 13.81 -0.70
C ILE A 22 -1.76 14.23 -2.15
N GLU A 23 -2.65 13.88 -3.09
CA GLU A 23 -2.55 14.29 -4.50
C GLU A 23 -2.62 15.81 -4.66
N GLN A 24 -3.46 16.51 -3.88
CA GLN A 24 -3.54 17.96 -3.95
C GLN A 24 -2.29 18.66 -3.41
N LYS A 25 -1.61 18.04 -2.45
CA LYS A 25 -0.44 18.61 -1.77
C LYS A 25 0.88 18.15 -2.37
N SER A 26 0.90 17.28 -3.37
CA SER A 26 2.11 16.68 -3.91
C SER A 26 1.93 16.22 -5.36
N ASP A 27 3.00 15.73 -5.99
CA ASP A 27 2.92 15.16 -7.34
C ASP A 27 2.57 13.66 -7.35
N PHE A 28 2.07 13.11 -6.23
CA PHE A 28 1.66 11.70 -6.18
C PHE A 28 0.32 11.49 -6.90
N VAL A 29 0.15 10.30 -7.47
CA VAL A 29 -1.12 9.84 -8.07
C VAL A 29 -1.45 8.47 -7.51
N PHE A 30 -2.69 8.29 -7.07
CA PHE A 30 -3.20 7.06 -6.51
C PHE A 30 -3.93 6.23 -7.56
N ALA A 31 -3.71 4.93 -7.51
CA ALA A 31 -4.50 3.94 -8.20
C ALA A 31 -4.87 2.84 -7.20
N TRP A 32 -6.02 2.21 -7.39
CA TRP A 32 -6.42 1.08 -6.56
C TRP A 32 -7.04 -0.03 -7.37
N ALA A 33 -7.00 -1.23 -6.81
CA ALA A 33 -7.65 -2.39 -7.40
C ALA A 33 -9.18 -2.25 -7.32
N CYS A 34 -9.91 -2.70 -8.36
CA CYS A 34 -11.37 -2.55 -8.41
C CYS A 34 -12.11 -3.31 -7.31
N ASP A 35 -11.49 -4.32 -6.69
CA ASP A 35 -12.06 -5.16 -5.64
C ASP A 35 -11.93 -4.59 -4.22
N ILE A 36 -11.37 -3.37 -4.08
CA ILE A 36 -11.21 -2.70 -2.77
C ILE A 36 -12.07 -1.45 -2.60
N ASP A 37 -13.03 -1.24 -3.50
CA ASP A 37 -13.92 -0.07 -3.48
C ASP A 37 -14.64 0.07 -2.13
N THR A 38 -15.08 -1.03 -1.52
CA THR A 38 -15.74 -1.01 -0.22
C THR A 38 -14.82 -0.57 0.93
N GLU A 39 -13.55 -0.96 0.88
CA GLU A 39 -12.57 -0.66 1.93
C GLU A 39 -12.11 0.80 1.86
N ILE A 40 -11.89 1.36 0.66
CA ILE A 40 -11.45 2.76 0.50
C ILE A 40 -12.55 3.79 0.86
N HIS A 41 -13.82 3.36 0.89
CA HIS A 41 -14.93 4.18 1.36
C HIS A 41 -15.16 4.09 2.88
N LYS A 42 -14.40 3.26 3.61
CA LYS A 42 -14.50 3.20 5.08
C LYS A 42 -13.99 4.49 5.71
N GLU A 43 -14.72 4.97 6.71
CA GLU A 43 -14.33 6.15 7.49
C GLU A 43 -13.18 5.82 8.43
N ILE A 44 -12.14 6.66 8.41
CA ILE A 44 -11.03 6.63 9.34
C ILE A 44 -10.84 8.00 9.99
N SER A 45 -10.09 8.01 11.09
CA SER A 45 -9.59 9.24 11.70
C SER A 45 -8.08 9.14 11.80
N ILE A 46 -7.37 10.10 11.22
CA ILE A 46 -5.91 10.09 11.17
C ILE A 46 -5.38 11.48 11.50
N CYS A 47 -4.31 11.50 12.30
CA CYS A 47 -3.54 12.68 12.60
C CYS A 47 -2.09 12.45 12.15
N VAL A 48 -1.64 13.30 11.23
CA VAL A 48 -0.29 13.27 10.67
C VAL A 48 0.35 14.63 10.91
N SER A 49 1.59 14.64 11.40
CA SER A 49 2.38 15.86 11.61
C SER A 49 3.79 15.66 11.08
N GLU A 50 4.11 16.32 9.98
CA GLU A 50 5.43 16.30 9.33
C GLU A 50 5.95 14.89 8.99
N GLU A 51 5.09 14.01 8.49
CA GLU A 51 5.47 12.62 8.20
C GLU A 51 5.67 12.36 6.70
N PRO A 52 6.63 11.50 6.33
CA PRO A 52 6.81 11.10 4.94
C PRO A 52 5.65 10.19 4.49
N ILE A 53 5.39 10.19 3.18
CA ILE A 53 4.29 9.41 2.57
C ILE A 53 4.23 7.94 3.02
N GLN A 54 5.38 7.29 3.24
CA GLN A 54 5.41 5.91 3.69
C GLN A 54 4.75 5.72 5.06
N ARG A 55 5.05 6.59 6.02
CA ARG A 55 4.45 6.56 7.38
C ARG A 55 2.97 6.92 7.34
N VAL A 56 2.61 7.87 6.49
CA VAL A 56 1.20 8.24 6.26
C VAL A 56 0.41 7.04 5.77
N MET A 57 0.89 6.36 4.74
CA MET A 57 0.20 5.20 4.16
C MET A 57 0.11 4.02 5.13
N GLU A 58 1.17 3.76 5.92
CA GLU A 58 1.15 2.76 6.99
C GLU A 58 -0.01 3.00 7.97
N LYS A 59 -0.21 4.26 8.40
CA LYS A 59 -1.29 4.65 9.31
C LYS A 59 -2.67 4.64 8.66
N VAL A 60 -2.78 5.10 7.42
CA VAL A 60 -4.07 5.15 6.69
C VAL A 60 -4.63 3.75 6.46
N LEU A 61 -3.75 2.78 6.14
CA LEU A 61 -4.16 1.42 5.82
C LEU A 61 -4.12 0.48 7.04
N GLU A 62 -3.72 0.96 8.21
CA GLU A 62 -3.67 0.18 9.44
C GLU A 62 -5.06 -0.41 9.76
N GLY A 63 -5.12 -1.72 9.97
CA GLY A 63 -6.37 -2.43 10.29
C GLY A 63 -7.39 -2.51 9.15
N SER A 64 -7.09 -1.98 7.96
CA SER A 64 -8.01 -2.01 6.80
C SER A 64 -7.94 -3.29 5.98
N GLY A 65 -6.86 -4.08 6.15
CA GLY A 65 -6.57 -5.24 5.29
C GLY A 65 -6.07 -4.85 3.89
N LEU A 66 -5.71 -3.58 3.70
CA LEU A 66 -5.11 -3.06 2.47
C LEU A 66 -3.60 -2.88 2.64
N VAL A 67 -2.89 -2.94 1.52
CA VAL A 67 -1.47 -2.61 1.42
C VAL A 67 -1.25 -1.71 0.21
N PHE A 68 -0.10 -1.04 0.19
CA PHE A 68 0.26 -0.17 -0.91
C PHE A 68 1.63 -0.55 -1.49
N GLN A 69 1.82 -0.19 -2.76
CA GLN A 69 3.12 -0.22 -3.42
C GLN A 69 3.38 1.15 -4.04
N ARG A 70 4.56 1.71 -3.76
CA ARG A 70 5.02 2.95 -4.37
C ARG A 70 5.88 2.66 -5.61
N LEU A 71 5.55 3.30 -6.72
CA LEU A 71 6.25 3.28 -8.00
C LEU A 71 6.53 4.74 -8.40
N ASP A 72 7.66 5.28 -7.94
CA ASP A 72 8.03 6.70 -8.10
C ASP A 72 6.95 7.67 -7.59
N ARG A 73 6.14 8.21 -8.52
CA ARG A 73 5.02 9.13 -8.30
C ARG A 73 3.68 8.41 -8.18
N GLN A 74 3.57 7.16 -8.62
CA GLN A 74 2.35 6.39 -8.51
C GLN A 74 2.32 5.58 -7.22
N ILE A 75 1.16 5.57 -6.54
CA ILE A 75 0.91 4.76 -5.36
C ILE A 75 -0.27 3.84 -5.67
N VAL A 76 -0.01 2.53 -5.67
CA VAL A 76 -1.03 1.51 -5.98
C VAL A 76 -1.49 0.86 -4.69
N VAL A 77 -2.80 0.89 -4.41
CA VAL A 77 -3.41 0.28 -3.22
C VAL A 77 -4.18 -0.97 -3.61
N TYR A 78 -4.00 -2.05 -2.86
CA TYR A 78 -4.62 -3.34 -3.15
C TYR A 78 -4.89 -4.14 -1.87
N ARG A 79 -5.76 -5.14 -1.96
CA ARG A 79 -6.10 -6.01 -0.83
C ARG A 79 -4.87 -6.84 -0.45
N LEU A 80 -4.61 -6.94 0.85
CA LEU A 80 -3.65 -7.89 1.38
C LEU A 80 -4.22 -9.30 1.19
N SER A 81 -3.78 -10.00 0.15
CA SER A 81 -4.06 -11.41 -0.06
C SER A 81 -2.97 -12.26 0.59
N GLU A 82 -3.32 -13.45 1.10
CA GLU A 82 -2.32 -14.40 1.66
C GLU A 82 -1.26 -14.82 0.61
N HIS A 83 -1.58 -14.70 -0.68
CA HIS A 83 -0.62 -14.91 -1.77
C HIS A 83 0.43 -13.79 -1.88
N ASN A 84 0.10 -12.56 -1.49
CA ASN A 84 1.02 -11.41 -1.54
C ASN A 84 1.83 -11.24 -0.25
N ALA A 85 1.37 -11.81 0.88
CA ALA A 85 2.09 -11.81 2.16
C ALA A 85 3.45 -12.56 2.11
N CYS A 86 3.70 -13.36 1.07
CA CYS A 86 4.94 -14.10 0.88
C CYS A 86 6.13 -13.27 0.35
N ARG A 87 6.01 -11.94 0.16
CA ARG A 87 7.16 -11.09 -0.24
C ARG A 87 7.79 -10.27 0.90
N ALA A 88 7.14 -10.14 2.06
CA ALA A 88 7.62 -9.31 3.16
C ALA A 88 8.11 -10.08 4.39
N THR A 89 8.19 -11.41 4.31
CA THR A 89 9.04 -12.19 5.20
C THR A 89 9.96 -13.02 4.33
N VAL A 90 11.27 -12.81 4.49
CA VAL A 90 12.26 -13.78 4.04
C VAL A 90 11.93 -15.09 4.75
N ARG A 91 11.16 -15.96 4.10
CA ARG A 91 11.30 -17.39 4.35
C ARG A 91 12.61 -17.78 3.69
N LYS A 92 13.70 -17.72 4.47
CA LYS A 92 14.73 -18.76 4.33
C LYS A 92 13.97 -20.08 4.39
N ASP A 93 14.27 -20.98 3.47
CA ASP A 93 13.61 -22.27 3.27
C ASP A 93 12.34 -22.22 2.40
N SER A 94 12.53 -22.03 1.09
CA SER A 94 11.88 -22.85 0.05
C SER A 94 12.34 -22.44 -1.35
N VAL A 95 13.61 -22.69 -1.68
CA VAL A 95 13.99 -22.90 -3.07
C VAL A 95 13.86 -24.40 -3.33
N ARG A 96 12.71 -24.84 -3.84
CA ARG A 96 12.66 -26.13 -4.54
C ARG A 96 13.14 -25.89 -5.96
N ILE A 97 14.40 -26.20 -6.22
CA ILE A 97 14.88 -26.42 -7.58
C ILE A 97 14.21 -27.71 -8.06
N MET A 98 13.10 -27.61 -8.79
CA MET A 98 12.57 -28.73 -9.55
C MET A 98 13.34 -28.83 -10.86
N THR A 99 14.54 -29.42 -10.83
CA THR A 99 15.21 -29.85 -12.06
C THR A 99 14.41 -31.02 -12.62
N LYS A 100 13.61 -30.77 -13.66
CA LYS A 100 13.08 -31.82 -14.53
C LYS A 100 13.85 -31.70 -15.83
N VAL A 101 14.85 -32.56 -16.02
CA VAL A 101 15.30 -32.97 -17.35
C VAL A 101 15.24 -34.50 -17.31
N GLY A 102 14.40 -35.05 -18.18
CA GLY A 102 13.87 -36.41 -18.12
C GLY A 102 14.86 -37.51 -18.51
N PRO A 103 14.36 -38.76 -18.59
CA PRO A 103 15.15 -39.90 -19.06
C PRO A 103 15.23 -39.86 -20.60
N ASN A 104 16.44 -40.06 -21.13
CA ASN A 104 16.81 -40.46 -22.50
C ASN A 104 18.35 -40.45 -22.49
N ASP A 105 19.10 -41.49 -22.80
CA ASP A 105 18.92 -42.75 -23.54
C ASP A 105 19.89 -43.78 -22.89
#